data_AF-A0A653ESH8-F1
#
_entry.id   AF-A0A653ESH8-F1
#
_cell.length_a   1.000
_cell.length_b   1.000
_cell.length_c   1.000
_cell.angle_alpha   90.00
_cell.angle_beta   90.00
_cell.angle_gamma   90.00
#
_symmetry.space_group_name_H-M   'P 1'
#
loop_
_entity.id
_entity.type
_entity.pdbx_description
1 polymer ?
#
loop_
_entity_poly.entity_id
_entity_poly.type
_entity_poly.pdbx_seq_one_letter_code
_entity_poly.pdbx_strand_id
1 'polypeptide(L)'
;MTDPVTTRAIASLSRGHRLFARPATPADIGSVPTHVQAYADAIAQARVAQPTVAAIRSDSSVQVLRRLADTDAELAQIAASAQADHAHASVVTRAVLDAAKADALPSVDTPLGRREAMARMVARLRAQHRYIARSKARARLHALRLRRLHYVRTARRRHYEATPTGRRAVLAAIQEALDIKGIHDPVVRARWARGMDLVARRESNYDPKAENHWDSNAARGTPSKGAWQFIAPTFARYHQPGTSTDIHDLVAQACAFINYARGHYGVAADASNLADRIQQADPRRTPKGY
;
A
#
# COMPACT_ATOMS: atom_id res chain seq x y z
N MET A 1 -17.37 -41.17 43.52
CA MET A 1 -17.98 -40.59 42.31
C MET A 1 -17.71 -39.09 42.32
N THR A 2 -17.18 -38.51 41.24
CA THR A 2 -16.93 -37.06 41.15
C THR A 2 -18.26 -36.30 41.08
N ASP A 3 -18.40 -35.25 41.88
CA ASP A 3 -19.62 -34.43 41.93
C ASP A 3 -19.93 -33.79 40.54
N PRO A 4 -21.21 -33.74 40.13
CA PRO A 4 -21.63 -33.17 38.84
C PRO A 4 -21.20 -31.71 38.64
N VAL A 5 -21.11 -30.89 39.69
CA VAL A 5 -20.64 -29.50 39.59
C VAL A 5 -19.16 -29.47 39.23
N THR A 6 -18.36 -30.27 39.91
CA THR A 6 -16.92 -30.45 39.63
C THR A 6 -16.67 -30.92 38.20
N THR A 7 -17.47 -31.89 37.73
CA THR A 7 -17.38 -32.39 36.34
C THR A 7 -17.67 -31.29 35.31
N ARG A 8 -18.71 -30.48 35.53
CA ARG A 8 -19.04 -29.33 34.66
C ARG A 8 -17.97 -28.25 34.68
N ALA A 9 -17.34 -28.01 35.83
CA ALA A 9 -16.25 -27.05 35.96
C ALA A 9 -15.01 -27.49 35.18
N ILE A 10 -14.59 -28.75 35.31
CA ILE A 10 -13.46 -29.33 34.54
C ILE A 10 -13.75 -29.31 33.03
N ALA A 11 -14.99 -29.60 32.62
CA ALA A 11 -15.38 -29.50 31.21
C ALA A 11 -15.27 -28.06 30.69
N SER A 12 -15.65 -27.07 31.49
CA SER A 12 -15.51 -25.65 31.16
C SER A 12 -14.04 -25.24 31.06
N LEU A 13 -13.21 -25.69 32.01
CA LEU A 13 -11.76 -25.49 31.96
C LEU A 13 -11.14 -26.11 30.71
N SER A 14 -11.58 -27.30 30.34
CA SER A 14 -11.12 -27.99 29.13
C SER A 14 -11.49 -27.23 27.86
N ARG A 15 -12.71 -26.69 27.76
CA ARG A 15 -13.13 -25.84 26.64
C ARG A 15 -12.30 -24.56 26.55
N GLY A 16 -12.03 -23.91 27.68
CA GLY A 16 -11.18 -22.71 27.74
C GLY A 16 -9.76 -22.98 27.25
N HIS A 17 -9.15 -24.09 27.66
CA HIS A 17 -7.80 -24.47 27.21
C HIS A 17 -7.76 -24.82 25.71
N ARG A 18 -8.80 -25.45 25.15
CA ARG A 18 -8.86 -25.80 23.72
C ARG A 18 -8.72 -24.60 22.77
N LEU A 19 -9.05 -23.38 23.23
CA LEU A 19 -8.81 -22.15 22.48
C LEU A 19 -7.32 -21.93 22.15
N PHE A 20 -6.42 -22.53 22.94
CA PHE A 20 -4.97 -22.40 22.83
C PHE A 20 -4.26 -23.69 22.41
N ALA A 21 -5.02 -24.77 22.15
CA ALA A 21 -4.47 -26.10 21.90
C ALA A 21 -3.91 -26.29 20.47
N ARG A 22 -4.34 -25.48 19.49
CA ARG A 22 -3.69 -25.46 18.17
C ARG A 22 -2.42 -24.62 18.26
N PRO A 23 -1.25 -25.12 17.80
CA PRO A 23 -0.08 -24.28 17.63
C PRO A 23 -0.41 -23.17 16.63
N ALA A 24 0.03 -21.95 16.94
CA ALA A 24 0.03 -20.88 15.95
C ALA A 24 1.01 -21.30 14.85
N THR A 25 0.51 -21.55 13.64
CA THR A 25 1.37 -21.79 12.48
C THR A 25 2.26 -20.57 12.30
N PRO A 26 3.60 -20.71 12.25
CA PRO A 26 4.46 -19.59 11.99
C PRO A 26 4.10 -19.03 10.62
N ALA A 27 3.70 -17.75 10.57
CA ALA A 27 3.78 -16.99 9.34
C ALA A 27 5.28 -16.75 9.13
N ASP A 28 5.94 -17.65 8.42
CA ASP A 28 7.35 -17.56 8.15
C ASP A 28 7.58 -16.43 7.13
N ILE A 29 8.04 -15.29 7.64
CA ILE A 29 8.49 -14.17 6.79
C ILE A 29 9.97 -14.39 6.39
N GLY A 30 10.63 -15.44 6.91
CA GLY A 30 12.00 -15.82 6.56
C GLY A 30 13.04 -14.76 6.89
N SER A 31 14.22 -14.88 6.27
CA SER A 31 15.32 -13.89 6.35
C SER A 31 15.17 -12.70 5.40
N VAL A 32 14.00 -12.57 4.76
CA VAL A 32 13.70 -11.54 3.76
C VAL A 32 13.99 -10.12 4.26
N PRO A 33 13.61 -9.71 5.49
CA PRO A 33 13.87 -8.36 5.97
C PRO A 33 15.38 -8.07 6.08
N THR A 34 16.15 -9.04 6.55
CA THR A 34 17.60 -8.95 6.72
C THR A 34 18.33 -8.83 5.39
N HIS A 35 17.90 -9.60 4.37
CA HIS A 35 18.47 -9.51 3.03
C HIS A 35 18.16 -8.17 2.35
N VAL A 36 16.95 -7.63 2.53
CA VAL A 36 16.56 -6.32 1.99
C VAL A 36 17.38 -5.20 2.63
N GLN A 37 17.64 -5.29 3.93
CA GLN A 37 18.45 -4.31 4.66
C GLN A 37 19.93 -4.37 4.25
N ALA A 38 20.50 -5.59 4.16
CA ALA A 38 21.87 -5.79 3.69
C ALA A 38 22.06 -5.27 2.24
N TYR A 39 21.06 -5.48 1.38
CA TYR A 39 21.07 -4.96 0.00
C TYR A 39 21.01 -3.42 -0.02
N ALA A 40 20.18 -2.80 0.82
CA ALA A 40 20.11 -1.34 0.93
C ALA A 40 21.43 -0.73 1.42
N ASP A 41 22.11 -1.38 2.36
CA ASP A 41 23.40 -0.92 2.89
C ASP A 41 24.54 -1.12 1.89
N ALA A 42 24.53 -2.19 1.10
CA ALA A 42 25.48 -2.40 0.01
C ALA A 42 25.38 -1.29 -1.06
N ILE A 43 24.16 -0.89 -1.43
CA ILE A 43 23.93 0.24 -2.36
C ILE A 43 24.43 1.56 -1.75
N ALA A 44 24.21 1.78 -0.46
CA ALA A 44 24.66 2.98 0.22
C ALA A 44 26.20 3.07 0.33
N GLN A 45 26.89 1.94 0.50
CA GLN A 45 28.35 1.87 0.56
C GLN A 45 29.00 2.10 -0.81
N ALA A 46 28.45 1.53 -1.88
CA ALA A 46 28.93 1.76 -3.25
C ALA A 46 28.87 3.26 -3.67
N ARG A 47 27.98 4.03 -3.05
CA ARG A 47 27.83 5.49 -3.24
C ARG A 47 29.03 6.30 -2.74
N VAL A 48 29.63 5.90 -1.62
CA VAL A 48 30.77 6.60 -1.00
C VAL A 48 32.01 6.52 -1.90
N ALA A 49 32.07 5.48 -2.75
CA ALA A 49 33.19 5.26 -3.66
C ALA A 49 33.12 6.12 -4.95
N GLN A 50 31.93 6.50 -5.48
CA GLN A 50 31.80 7.31 -6.70
C GLN A 50 30.47 8.11 -6.78
N PRO A 51 30.48 9.45 -6.63
CA PRO A 51 29.26 10.26 -6.67
C PRO A 51 28.91 10.73 -8.10
N THR A 52 27.95 10.08 -8.75
CA THR A 52 27.36 10.51 -10.05
C THR A 52 25.87 10.86 -9.90
N VAL A 53 25.23 11.48 -10.91
CA VAL A 53 23.78 11.81 -10.92
C VAL A 53 22.86 10.58 -10.68
N ALA A 54 23.36 9.37 -10.96
CA ALA A 54 22.70 8.11 -10.59
C ALA A 54 22.58 7.91 -9.05
N ALA A 55 23.48 8.51 -8.26
CA ALA A 55 23.49 8.45 -6.80
C ALA A 55 22.29 9.16 -6.15
N ILE A 56 21.78 10.24 -6.75
CA ILE A 56 20.64 11.01 -6.21
C ILE A 56 19.31 10.23 -6.39
N ARG A 57 19.12 9.54 -7.53
CA ARG A 57 17.96 8.65 -7.71
C ARG A 57 18.05 7.40 -6.82
N SER A 58 19.28 6.93 -6.55
CA SER A 58 19.55 5.82 -5.63
C SER A 58 19.13 6.10 -4.19
N ASP A 59 19.27 7.36 -3.71
CA ASP A 59 18.88 7.74 -2.34
C ASP A 59 17.38 7.48 -2.06
N SER A 60 16.51 7.79 -3.02
CA SER A 60 15.08 7.55 -2.89
C SER A 60 14.74 6.05 -2.80
N SER A 61 15.41 5.22 -3.61
CA SER A 61 15.26 3.76 -3.62
C SER A 61 15.78 3.12 -2.34
N VAL A 62 16.95 3.54 -1.85
CA VAL A 62 17.52 3.06 -0.58
C VAL A 62 16.61 3.42 0.60
N GLN A 63 16.07 4.64 0.64
CA GLN A 63 15.11 5.05 1.68
C GLN A 63 13.79 4.27 1.62
N VAL A 64 13.36 3.83 0.44
CA VAL A 64 12.18 2.97 0.29
C VAL A 64 12.47 1.56 0.81
N LEU A 65 13.62 0.97 0.43
CA LEU A 65 14.03 -0.35 0.89
C LEU A 65 14.20 -0.41 2.42
N ARG A 66 14.80 0.62 3.02
CA ARG A 66 14.92 0.73 4.48
C ARG A 66 13.56 0.79 5.17
N ARG A 67 12.64 1.63 4.68
CA ARG A 67 11.26 1.71 5.23
C ARG A 67 10.49 0.40 5.10
N LEU A 68 10.72 -0.37 4.03
CA LEU A 68 10.13 -1.70 3.87
C LEU A 68 10.72 -2.68 4.88
N ALA A 69 12.05 -2.72 5.02
CA ALA A 69 12.72 -3.55 6.02
C ALA A 69 12.26 -3.23 7.44
N ASP A 70 12.11 -1.94 7.79
CA ASP A 70 11.58 -1.51 9.09
C ASP A 70 10.13 -1.99 9.31
N THR A 71 9.30 -1.90 8.27
CA THR A 71 7.89 -2.36 8.33
C THR A 71 7.81 -3.88 8.49
N ASP A 72 8.67 -4.62 7.78
CA ASP A 72 8.72 -6.08 7.86
C ASP A 72 9.28 -6.54 9.22
N ALA A 73 10.24 -5.80 9.79
CA ALA A 73 10.74 -6.03 11.14
C ALA A 73 9.63 -5.79 12.19
N GLU A 74 8.83 -4.73 12.05
CA GLU A 74 7.69 -4.47 12.95
C GLU A 74 6.62 -5.57 12.82
N LEU A 75 6.34 -6.04 11.61
CA LEU A 75 5.44 -7.16 11.35
C LEU A 75 5.94 -8.45 12.04
N ALA A 76 7.22 -8.77 11.88
CA ALA A 76 7.85 -9.93 12.51
C ALA A 76 7.76 -9.84 14.04
N GLN A 77 8.00 -8.66 14.63
CA GLN A 77 7.86 -8.43 16.07
C GLN A 77 6.42 -8.62 16.56
N ILE A 78 5.43 -8.13 15.81
CA ILE A 78 4.00 -8.30 16.17
C ILE A 78 3.61 -9.78 16.09
N ALA A 79 4.04 -10.49 15.04
CA ALA A 79 3.79 -11.92 14.88
C ALA A 79 4.44 -12.74 16.01
N ALA A 80 5.71 -12.48 16.32
CA ALA A 80 6.44 -13.13 17.42
C ALA A 80 5.77 -12.86 18.78
N SER A 81 5.34 -11.61 19.03
CA SER A 81 4.62 -11.25 20.25
C SER A 81 3.28 -11.99 20.37
N ALA A 82 2.52 -12.09 19.28
CA ALA A 82 1.26 -12.82 19.26
C ALA A 82 1.44 -14.33 19.50
N GLN A 83 2.51 -14.92 18.93
CA GLN A 83 2.87 -16.32 19.16
C GLN A 83 3.29 -16.57 20.61
N ALA A 84 4.12 -15.69 21.18
CA ALA A 84 4.54 -15.78 22.59
C ALA A 84 3.35 -15.64 23.55
N ASP A 85 2.43 -14.71 23.27
CA ASP A 85 1.19 -14.56 24.04
C ASP A 85 0.30 -15.81 23.98
N HIS A 86 0.18 -16.42 22.80
CA HIS A 86 -0.59 -17.66 22.60
C HIS A 86 0.06 -18.85 23.32
N ALA A 87 1.39 -19.01 23.21
CA ALA A 87 2.13 -20.05 23.90
C ALA A 87 2.01 -19.91 25.42
N HIS A 88 2.16 -18.69 25.95
CA HIS A 88 1.98 -18.41 27.36
C HIS A 88 0.55 -18.75 27.83
N ALA A 89 -0.48 -18.33 27.07
CA ALA A 89 -1.87 -18.66 27.37
C ALA A 89 -2.13 -20.18 27.36
N SER A 90 -1.52 -20.91 26.43
CA SER A 90 -1.61 -22.37 26.37
C SER A 90 -1.03 -23.02 27.64
N VAL A 91 0.18 -22.62 28.04
CA VAL A 91 0.85 -23.13 29.25
C VAL A 91 0.04 -22.84 30.52
N VAL A 92 -0.38 -21.58 30.75
CA VAL A 92 -1.08 -21.22 31.98
C VAL A 92 -2.48 -21.83 32.06
N THR A 93 -3.22 -21.92 30.94
CA THR A 93 -4.53 -22.56 30.94
C THR A 93 -4.45 -24.08 31.10
N ARG A 94 -3.38 -24.70 30.58
CA ARG A 94 -3.07 -26.12 30.81
C ARG A 94 -2.77 -26.39 32.28
N ALA A 95 -1.91 -25.58 32.91
CA ALA A 95 -1.59 -25.71 34.33
C ALA A 95 -2.83 -25.60 35.22
N VAL A 96 -3.74 -24.65 34.93
CA VAL A 96 -5.01 -24.54 35.67
C VAL A 96 -5.89 -25.78 35.50
N LEU A 97 -5.98 -26.33 34.29
CA LEU A 97 -6.75 -27.53 34.01
C LEU A 97 -6.17 -28.76 34.71
N ASP A 98 -4.86 -28.95 34.65
CA ASP A 98 -4.18 -30.08 35.28
C ASP A 98 -4.29 -29.98 36.81
N ALA A 99 -4.12 -28.79 37.39
CA ALA A 99 -4.35 -28.54 38.81
C ALA A 99 -5.81 -28.77 39.25
N ALA A 100 -6.79 -28.59 38.35
CA ALA A 100 -8.20 -28.90 38.62
C ALA A 100 -8.49 -30.40 38.55
N LYS A 101 -7.82 -31.13 37.65
CA LYS A 101 -7.94 -32.59 37.52
C LYS A 101 -7.25 -33.33 38.67
N ALA A 102 -6.16 -32.78 39.17
CA ALA A 102 -5.38 -33.33 40.28
C ALA A 102 -5.93 -32.94 41.66
N ASP A 103 -6.89 -32.02 41.76
CA ASP A 103 -7.53 -31.64 43.04
C ASP A 103 -8.45 -32.78 43.49
N ALA A 104 -7.91 -33.69 44.29
CA ALA A 104 -8.68 -34.73 44.95
C ALA A 104 -9.55 -34.10 46.06
N LEU A 105 -10.81 -34.55 46.17
CA LEU A 105 -11.62 -34.26 47.35
C LEU A 105 -10.92 -34.83 48.60
N PRO A 106 -11.00 -34.15 49.76
CA PRO A 106 -10.44 -34.67 51.00
C PRO A 106 -10.94 -36.09 51.28
N SER A 107 -10.10 -36.95 51.84
CA SER A 107 -10.46 -38.34 52.20
C SER A 107 -11.63 -38.42 53.21
N VAL A 108 -11.90 -37.33 53.92
CA VAL A 108 -13.03 -37.16 54.83
C VAL A 108 -13.96 -36.07 54.29
N ASP A 109 -15.21 -36.43 53.95
CA ASP A 109 -16.22 -35.49 53.45
C ASP A 109 -16.76 -34.61 54.58
N THR A 110 -16.07 -33.50 54.84
CA THR A 110 -16.54 -32.47 55.78
C THR A 110 -17.21 -31.32 55.02
N PRO A 111 -18.23 -30.66 55.61
CA PRO A 111 -18.82 -29.44 55.03
C PRO A 111 -17.77 -28.34 54.75
N LEU A 112 -16.76 -28.23 55.62
CA LEU A 112 -15.65 -27.29 55.43
C LEU A 112 -14.78 -27.68 54.23
N GLY A 113 -14.39 -28.95 54.12
CA GLY A 113 -13.61 -29.45 52.98
C GLY A 113 -14.33 -29.29 51.63
N ARG A 114 -15.66 -29.48 51.59
CA ARG A 114 -16.48 -29.18 50.40
C ARG A 114 -16.47 -27.71 50.03
N ARG A 115 -16.61 -26.80 51.01
CA ARG A 115 -16.53 -25.35 50.79
C ARG A 115 -15.17 -24.93 50.25
N GLU A 116 -14.09 -25.46 50.81
CA GLU A 116 -12.74 -25.17 50.36
C GLU A 116 -12.48 -25.69 48.94
N ALA A 117 -12.90 -26.92 48.63
CA ALA A 117 -12.79 -27.48 47.29
C ALA A 117 -13.56 -26.63 46.26
N MET A 118 -14.78 -26.20 46.58
CA MET A 118 -15.55 -25.27 45.74
C MET A 118 -14.83 -23.92 45.59
N ALA A 119 -14.28 -23.35 46.66
CA ALA A 119 -13.55 -22.08 46.62
C ALA A 119 -12.33 -22.16 45.71
N ARG A 120 -11.54 -23.25 45.78
CA ARG A 120 -10.40 -23.49 44.87
C ARG A 120 -10.87 -23.64 43.42
N MET A 121 -11.95 -24.38 43.17
CA MET A 121 -12.51 -24.53 41.82
C MET A 121 -12.98 -23.17 41.24
N VAL A 122 -13.66 -22.35 42.05
CA VAL A 122 -14.08 -21.00 41.65
C VAL A 122 -12.86 -20.12 41.35
N ALA A 123 -11.80 -20.20 42.16
CA ALA A 123 -10.57 -19.46 41.91
C ALA A 123 -9.92 -19.85 40.57
N ARG A 124 -9.90 -21.14 40.24
CA ARG A 124 -9.40 -21.67 38.95
C ARG A 124 -10.23 -21.19 37.77
N LEU A 125 -11.56 -21.24 37.86
CA LEU A 125 -12.46 -20.73 36.82
C LEU A 125 -12.24 -19.22 36.58
N ARG A 126 -12.12 -18.42 37.66
CA ARG A 126 -11.83 -16.98 37.57
C ARG A 126 -10.43 -16.71 36.99
N ALA A 127 -9.43 -17.52 37.35
CA ALA A 127 -8.09 -17.40 36.78
C ALA A 127 -8.12 -17.68 35.28
N GLN A 128 -8.75 -18.78 34.85
CA GLN A 128 -8.85 -19.12 33.44
C GLN A 128 -9.62 -18.04 32.64
N HIS A 129 -10.72 -17.53 33.19
CA HIS A 129 -11.46 -16.43 32.56
C HIS A 129 -10.57 -15.20 32.35
N ARG A 130 -9.77 -14.80 33.35
CA ARG A 130 -8.83 -13.68 33.24
C ARG A 130 -7.77 -13.91 32.16
N TYR A 131 -7.22 -15.11 32.05
CA TYR A 131 -6.26 -15.45 30.99
C TYR A 131 -6.90 -15.33 29.59
N ILE A 132 -8.12 -15.85 29.41
CA ILE A 132 -8.85 -15.75 28.14
C ILE A 132 -9.17 -14.28 27.81
N ALA A 133 -9.64 -13.50 28.77
CA ALA A 133 -9.95 -12.09 28.58
C ALA A 133 -8.71 -11.28 28.20
N ARG A 134 -7.58 -11.50 28.90
CA ARG A 134 -6.29 -10.85 28.59
C ARG A 134 -5.77 -11.24 27.21
N SER A 135 -5.85 -12.51 26.85
CA SER A 135 -5.47 -12.99 25.52
C SER A 135 -6.31 -12.32 24.42
N LYS A 136 -7.63 -12.22 24.61
CA LYS A 136 -8.53 -11.50 23.68
C LYS A 136 -8.18 -10.01 23.56
N ALA A 137 -7.85 -9.34 24.66
CA ALA A 137 -7.43 -7.95 24.65
C ALA A 137 -6.11 -7.75 23.88
N ARG A 138 -5.12 -8.62 24.12
CA ARG A 138 -3.83 -8.60 23.41
C ARG A 138 -3.98 -8.92 21.92
N ALA A 139 -4.79 -9.91 21.56
CA ALA A 139 -5.09 -10.22 20.16
C ALA A 139 -5.72 -9.02 19.42
N ARG A 140 -6.62 -8.27 20.09
CA ARG A 140 -7.17 -7.02 19.54
C ARG A 140 -6.10 -5.96 19.35
N LEU A 141 -5.19 -5.81 20.32
CA LEU A 141 -4.07 -4.87 20.21
C LEU A 141 -3.16 -5.22 19.03
N HIS A 142 -2.77 -6.49 18.89
CA HIS A 142 -1.97 -6.97 17.76
C HIS A 142 -2.68 -6.73 16.43
N ALA A 143 -3.99 -7.02 16.34
CA ALA A 143 -4.79 -6.72 15.15
C ALA A 143 -4.83 -5.21 14.82
N LEU A 144 -4.91 -4.34 15.82
CA LEU A 144 -4.85 -2.88 15.63
C LEU A 144 -3.46 -2.44 15.17
N ARG A 145 -2.38 -3.02 15.71
CA ARG A 145 -1.01 -2.75 15.27
C ARG A 145 -0.80 -3.20 13.82
N LEU A 146 -1.25 -4.40 13.46
CA LEU A 146 -1.23 -4.89 12.07
C LEU A 146 -2.01 -3.98 11.11
N ARG A 147 -3.16 -3.45 11.53
CA ARG A 147 -3.93 -2.48 10.72
C ARG A 147 -3.23 -1.13 10.56
N ARG A 148 -2.39 -0.75 11.53
CA ARG A 148 -1.58 0.49 11.50
C ARG A 148 -0.28 0.31 10.71
N LEU A 149 0.20 -0.92 10.55
CA LEU A 149 1.34 -1.19 9.67
C LEU A 149 1.05 -0.60 8.30
N HIS A 150 2.02 0.16 7.80
CA HIS A 150 1.87 0.95 6.60
C HIS A 150 1.67 0.12 5.34
N TYR A 151 1.66 -1.22 5.40
CA TYR A 151 1.44 -2.13 4.28
C TYR A 151 0.20 -1.77 3.44
N VAL A 152 -0.88 -1.31 4.08
CA VAL A 152 -2.15 -0.98 3.39
C VAL A 152 -2.15 0.45 2.83
N ARG A 153 -1.41 1.38 3.44
CA ARG A 153 -1.30 2.77 2.97
C ARG A 153 -0.23 2.92 1.89
N THR A 154 0.84 2.13 1.98
CA THR A 154 1.77 1.93 0.87
C THR A 154 1.10 1.10 -0.20
N ALA A 155 0.31 0.04 0.07
CA ALA A 155 -0.41 -0.70 -0.98
C ALA A 155 -1.43 0.14 -1.76
N ARG A 156 -2.11 1.09 -1.12
CA ARG A 156 -2.94 2.08 -1.83
C ARG A 156 -2.15 3.15 -2.57
N ARG A 157 -0.84 3.26 -2.30
CA ARG A 157 0.14 4.00 -3.12
C ARG A 157 1.00 3.05 -4.00
N ARG A 158 0.79 1.72 -3.94
CA ARG A 158 1.53 0.67 -4.71
C ARG A 158 0.91 0.52 -6.09
N HIS A 159 0.78 1.63 -6.80
CA HIS A 159 1.36 1.66 -8.14
C HIS A 159 2.83 2.09 -8.00
N TYR A 160 3.61 1.27 -7.27
CA TYR A 160 5.03 1.10 -7.61
C TYR A 160 5.08 -0.02 -8.66
N GLU A 161 4.23 0.11 -9.70
CA GLU A 161 4.66 -0.32 -11.02
C GLU A 161 5.96 0.43 -11.28
N ALA A 162 6.94 -0.22 -11.92
CA ALA A 162 7.96 0.54 -12.64
C ALA A 162 7.27 1.75 -13.25
N THR A 163 7.62 2.98 -12.80
CA THR A 163 6.95 4.23 -13.17
C THR A 163 6.55 4.05 -14.62
N PRO A 164 5.24 3.94 -14.94
CA PRO A 164 4.86 3.53 -16.28
C PRO A 164 5.65 4.41 -17.23
N THR A 165 6.43 3.80 -18.13
CA THR A 165 7.26 4.52 -19.09
C THR A 165 6.60 4.46 -20.46
N GLY A 166 6.96 5.40 -21.32
CA GLY A 166 6.40 5.50 -22.66
C GLY A 166 4.87 5.58 -22.64
N ARG A 167 4.22 4.81 -23.53
CA ARG A 167 2.76 4.88 -23.74
C ARG A 167 1.94 4.65 -22.48
N ARG A 168 2.34 3.73 -21.59
CA ARG A 168 1.59 3.40 -20.38
C ARG A 168 1.60 4.58 -19.38
N ALA A 169 2.71 5.33 -19.31
CA ALA A 169 2.84 6.57 -18.56
C ALA A 169 1.82 7.60 -19.00
N VAL A 170 1.81 7.84 -20.32
CA VAL A 170 0.98 8.85 -20.96
C VAL A 170 -0.49 8.51 -20.77
N LEU A 171 -0.89 7.25 -20.99
CA LEU A 171 -2.27 6.82 -20.79
C LEU A 171 -2.73 6.96 -19.33
N ALA A 172 -1.88 6.60 -18.36
CA ALA A 172 -2.21 6.78 -16.95
C ALA A 172 -2.39 8.27 -16.60
N ALA A 173 -1.48 9.13 -17.06
CA ALA A 173 -1.56 10.57 -16.85
C ALA A 173 -2.78 11.21 -17.52
N ILE A 174 -3.18 10.72 -18.70
CA ILE A 174 -4.43 11.12 -19.35
C ILE A 174 -5.62 10.78 -18.46
N GLN A 175 -5.69 9.56 -17.91
CA GLN A 175 -6.82 9.17 -17.04
C GLN A 175 -6.90 10.03 -15.78
N GLU A 176 -5.75 10.30 -15.15
CA GLU A 176 -5.67 11.17 -13.97
C GLU A 176 -6.04 12.63 -14.31
N ALA A 177 -5.58 13.15 -15.45
CA ALA A 177 -6.00 14.46 -15.93
C ALA A 177 -7.52 14.51 -16.14
N LEU A 178 -8.12 13.50 -16.75
CA LEU A 178 -9.58 13.44 -16.93
C LEU A 178 -10.33 13.44 -15.59
N ASP A 179 -9.78 12.79 -14.55
CA ASP A 179 -10.34 12.84 -13.20
C ASP A 179 -10.24 14.25 -12.60
N ILE A 180 -9.08 14.91 -12.71
CA ILE A 180 -8.87 16.31 -12.28
C ILE A 180 -9.82 17.27 -13.01
N LYS A 181 -10.10 17.01 -14.30
CA LYS A 181 -11.03 17.80 -15.11
C LYS A 181 -12.50 17.48 -14.84
N GLY A 182 -12.82 16.52 -13.98
CA GLY A 182 -14.19 16.10 -13.66
C GLY A 182 -14.91 15.39 -14.80
N ILE A 183 -14.16 14.78 -15.73
CA ILE A 183 -14.71 14.09 -16.91
C ILE A 183 -14.89 12.61 -16.56
N HIS A 184 -16.09 12.24 -16.10
CA HIS A 184 -16.38 10.88 -15.65
C HIS A 184 -17.17 10.03 -16.64
N ASP A 185 -17.81 10.64 -17.64
CA ASP A 185 -18.55 9.90 -18.67
C ASP A 185 -17.61 8.99 -19.47
N PRO A 186 -17.85 7.66 -19.53
CA PRO A 186 -16.92 6.71 -20.12
C PRO A 186 -16.71 6.91 -21.63
N VAL A 187 -17.74 7.38 -22.36
CA VAL A 187 -17.66 7.62 -23.80
C VAL A 187 -16.79 8.85 -24.07
N VAL A 188 -17.02 9.93 -23.31
CA VAL A 188 -16.22 11.16 -23.40
C VAL A 188 -14.76 10.91 -23.04
N ARG A 189 -14.51 10.17 -21.94
CA ARG A 189 -13.15 9.78 -21.55
C ARG A 189 -12.43 9.02 -22.64
N ALA A 190 -13.11 8.08 -23.29
CA ALA A 190 -12.52 7.29 -24.36
C ALA A 190 -12.18 8.15 -25.60
N ARG A 191 -12.97 9.18 -25.92
CA ARG A 191 -12.67 10.12 -27.02
C ARG A 191 -11.43 10.97 -26.73
N TRP A 192 -11.37 11.60 -25.55
CA TRP A 192 -10.19 12.35 -25.12
C TRP A 192 -8.94 11.48 -25.12
N ALA A 193 -9.02 10.29 -24.51
CA ALA A 193 -7.87 9.41 -24.38
C ALA A 193 -7.31 8.95 -25.72
N ARG A 194 -8.16 8.59 -26.68
CA ARG A 194 -7.71 8.20 -28.03
C ARG A 194 -6.98 9.34 -28.75
N GLY A 195 -7.53 10.56 -28.71
CA GLY A 195 -6.91 11.70 -29.37
C GLY A 195 -5.58 12.09 -28.73
N MET A 196 -5.54 12.16 -27.39
CA MET A 196 -4.32 12.53 -26.66
C MET A 196 -3.22 11.47 -26.78
N ASP A 197 -3.55 10.17 -26.77
CA ASP A 197 -2.62 9.06 -27.01
C ASP A 197 -1.99 9.16 -28.40
N LEU A 198 -2.79 9.45 -29.43
CA LEU A 198 -2.30 9.61 -30.79
C LEU A 198 -1.35 10.80 -30.93
N VAL A 199 -1.68 11.94 -30.33
CA VAL A 199 -0.82 13.11 -30.33
C VAL A 199 0.51 12.77 -29.65
N ALA A 200 0.48 12.25 -28.41
CA ALA A 200 1.72 11.93 -27.70
C ALA A 200 2.61 10.92 -28.43
N ARG A 201 2.01 9.96 -29.17
CA ARG A 201 2.75 9.06 -30.04
C ARG A 201 3.49 9.81 -31.15
N ARG A 202 2.82 10.75 -31.82
CA ARG A 202 3.34 11.49 -32.97
C ARG A 202 4.37 12.55 -32.57
N GLU A 203 4.13 13.21 -31.45
CA GLU A 203 4.92 14.35 -30.98
C GLU A 203 6.26 13.93 -30.36
N SER A 204 6.29 12.85 -29.57
CA SER A 204 7.51 12.46 -28.86
C SER A 204 7.74 10.96 -28.73
N ASN A 205 6.92 10.14 -29.39
CA ASN A 205 6.86 8.70 -29.13
C ASN A 205 6.71 8.38 -27.63
N TYR A 206 5.86 9.16 -26.95
CA TYR A 206 5.55 9.07 -25.52
C TYR A 206 6.71 9.38 -24.56
N ASP A 207 7.76 10.05 -25.02
CA ASP A 207 8.85 10.48 -24.15
C ASP A 207 8.47 11.78 -23.38
N PRO A 208 8.37 11.76 -22.04
CA PRO A 208 8.13 12.96 -21.23
C PRO A 208 9.33 13.91 -21.19
N LYS A 209 10.52 13.46 -21.59
CA LYS A 209 11.77 14.24 -21.58
C LYS A 209 12.21 14.70 -22.96
N ALA A 210 11.41 14.45 -24.00
CA ALA A 210 11.72 14.92 -25.33
C ALA A 210 11.86 16.45 -25.34
N GLU A 211 12.96 16.93 -25.93
CA GLU A 211 13.19 18.34 -26.19
C GLU A 211 13.58 18.50 -27.67
N ASN A 212 12.85 19.36 -28.39
CA ASN A 212 13.18 19.69 -29.77
C ASN A 212 14.02 20.98 -29.80
N HIS A 213 15.24 20.88 -30.33
CA HIS A 213 16.19 22.00 -30.42
C HIS A 213 16.40 22.54 -31.83
N TRP A 214 15.66 22.03 -32.83
CA TRP A 214 15.92 22.31 -34.24
C TRP A 214 14.81 23.12 -34.93
N ASP A 215 13.67 23.31 -34.27
CA ASP A 215 12.55 24.07 -34.84
C ASP A 215 12.68 25.59 -34.63
N SER A 216 11.75 26.34 -35.23
CA SER A 216 11.70 27.81 -35.09
C SER A 216 11.46 28.27 -33.64
N ASN A 217 10.90 27.43 -32.78
CA ASN A 217 10.66 27.76 -31.38
C ASN A 217 11.95 27.65 -30.57
N ALA A 218 12.77 26.63 -30.86
CA ALA A 218 14.11 26.49 -30.31
C ALA A 218 15.02 27.65 -30.74
N ALA A 219 14.96 28.07 -32.00
CA ALA A 219 15.68 29.25 -32.49
C ALA A 219 15.26 30.55 -31.76
N ARG A 220 14.02 30.60 -31.27
CA ARG A 220 13.47 31.70 -30.46
C ARG A 220 13.68 31.53 -28.95
N GLY A 221 14.43 30.51 -28.52
CA GLY A 221 14.79 30.26 -27.12
C GLY A 221 13.70 29.56 -26.30
N THR A 222 12.63 29.06 -26.92
CA THR A 222 11.54 28.34 -26.24
C THR A 222 11.31 26.99 -26.91
N PRO A 223 12.24 26.02 -26.77
CA PRO A 223 12.10 24.71 -27.41
C PRO A 223 10.81 24.00 -26.98
N SER A 224 10.28 23.18 -27.88
CA SER A 224 9.12 22.30 -27.63
C SER A 224 9.55 21.13 -26.72
N LYS A 225 8.75 20.82 -25.70
CA LYS A 225 9.12 19.87 -24.63
C LYS A 225 8.01 18.89 -24.27
N GLY A 226 8.43 17.70 -23.84
CA GLY A 226 7.58 16.71 -23.21
C GLY A 226 6.72 15.89 -24.17
N ALA A 227 5.78 15.14 -23.59
CA ALA A 227 5.00 14.15 -24.34
C ALA A 227 4.07 14.77 -25.39
N TRP A 228 3.61 16.00 -25.17
CA TRP A 228 2.77 16.74 -26.11
C TRP A 228 3.50 17.93 -26.75
N GLN A 229 4.84 17.98 -26.65
CA GLN A 229 5.71 18.99 -27.29
C GLN A 229 5.24 20.44 -27.08
N PHE A 230 4.88 20.79 -25.84
CA PHE A 230 4.54 22.17 -25.51
C PHE A 230 5.77 23.08 -25.50
N ILE A 231 5.60 24.31 -25.97
CA ILE A 231 6.53 25.40 -25.61
C ILE A 231 6.14 25.98 -24.24
N ALA A 232 7.14 26.43 -23.49
CA ALA A 232 6.98 27.00 -22.14
C ALA A 232 5.85 28.04 -22.00
N PRO A 233 5.73 29.08 -22.85
CA PRO A 233 4.67 30.08 -22.69
C PRO A 233 3.26 29.51 -22.91
N THR A 234 3.10 28.54 -23.82
CA THR A 234 1.79 27.88 -24.05
C THR A 234 1.43 27.00 -22.86
N PHE A 235 2.37 26.20 -22.35
CA PHE A 235 2.14 25.38 -21.16
C PHE A 235 1.72 26.26 -19.97
N ALA A 236 2.46 27.34 -19.69
CA ALA A 236 2.15 28.24 -18.60
C ALA A 236 0.76 28.88 -18.73
N ARG A 237 0.37 29.30 -19.95
CA ARG A 237 -0.94 29.91 -20.22
C ARG A 237 -2.12 28.97 -19.99
N TYR A 238 -1.95 27.68 -20.32
CA TYR A 238 -3.02 26.68 -20.23
C TYR A 238 -2.88 25.71 -19.05
N HIS A 239 -1.88 25.93 -18.18
CA HIS A 239 -1.64 25.13 -16.99
C HIS A 239 -2.90 25.02 -16.12
N GLN A 240 -3.11 23.85 -15.51
CA GLN A 240 -4.23 23.61 -14.62
C GLN A 240 -3.82 23.94 -13.17
N PRO A 241 -4.48 24.89 -12.49
CA PRO A 241 -4.22 25.13 -11.07
C PRO A 241 -4.36 23.85 -10.25
N GLY A 242 -3.39 23.60 -9.37
CA GLY A 242 -3.31 22.40 -8.55
C GLY A 242 -2.44 21.26 -9.11
N THR A 243 -1.92 21.38 -10.34
CA THR A 243 -0.92 20.45 -10.90
C THR A 243 0.51 21.00 -10.81
N SER A 244 1.50 20.17 -11.14
CA SER A 244 2.93 20.56 -11.18
C SER A 244 3.19 21.65 -12.22
N THR A 245 4.07 22.60 -11.90
CA THR A 245 4.55 23.62 -12.85
C THR A 245 5.69 23.12 -13.74
N ASP A 246 6.14 21.89 -13.57
CA ASP A 246 7.14 21.26 -14.44
C ASP A 246 6.52 20.87 -15.78
N ILE A 247 7.06 21.40 -16.88
CA ILE A 247 6.61 21.10 -18.24
C ILE A 247 6.85 19.64 -18.63
N HIS A 248 7.71 18.89 -17.92
CA HIS A 248 7.92 17.46 -18.15
C HIS A 248 6.97 16.56 -17.35
N ASP A 249 6.15 17.14 -16.47
CA ASP A 249 5.13 16.39 -15.74
C ASP A 249 3.97 15.99 -16.67
N LEU A 250 3.71 14.70 -16.78
CA LEU A 250 2.72 14.15 -17.72
C LEU A 250 1.30 14.54 -17.35
N VAL A 251 0.95 14.62 -16.06
CA VAL A 251 -0.40 14.95 -15.60
C VAL A 251 -0.68 16.43 -15.86
N ALA A 252 0.30 17.29 -15.56
CA ALA A 252 0.21 18.72 -15.82
C ALA A 252 0.12 19.00 -17.33
N GLN A 253 0.94 18.33 -18.18
CA GLN A 253 0.83 18.47 -19.63
C GLN A 253 -0.50 17.96 -20.18
N ALA A 254 -1.01 16.84 -19.69
CA ALA A 254 -2.31 16.32 -20.10
C ALA A 254 -3.45 17.30 -19.75
N CYS A 255 -3.43 17.87 -18.54
CA CYS A 255 -4.39 18.90 -18.14
C CYS A 255 -4.26 20.16 -19.00
N ALA A 256 -3.03 20.61 -19.26
CA ALA A 256 -2.75 21.76 -20.12
C ALA A 256 -3.21 21.51 -21.57
N PHE A 257 -3.06 20.29 -22.09
CA PHE A 257 -3.56 19.89 -23.40
C PHE A 257 -5.07 20.01 -23.49
N ILE A 258 -5.83 19.51 -22.51
CA ILE A 258 -7.28 19.64 -22.50
C ILE A 258 -7.70 21.12 -22.48
N ASN A 259 -7.04 21.95 -21.66
CA ASN A 259 -7.30 23.39 -21.61
C ASN A 259 -6.96 24.09 -22.93
N TYR A 260 -5.82 23.74 -23.54
CA TYR A 260 -5.36 24.29 -24.81
C TYR A 260 -6.28 23.88 -25.97
N ALA A 261 -6.64 22.61 -26.07
CA ALA A 261 -7.56 22.08 -27.07
C ALA A 261 -8.92 22.82 -27.02
N ARG A 262 -9.45 23.05 -25.82
CA ARG A 262 -10.73 23.74 -25.65
C ARG A 262 -10.61 25.25 -25.89
N GLY A 263 -9.59 25.90 -25.31
CA GLY A 263 -9.44 27.36 -25.35
C GLY A 263 -8.91 27.91 -26.66
N HIS A 264 -7.99 27.21 -27.32
CA HIS A 264 -7.37 27.65 -28.57
C HIS A 264 -8.06 27.05 -29.80
N TYR A 265 -8.32 25.74 -29.81
CA TYR A 265 -8.87 25.04 -30.98
C TYR A 265 -10.41 24.93 -30.96
N GLY A 266 -11.06 25.29 -29.86
CA GLY A 266 -12.53 25.21 -29.74
C GLY A 266 -13.04 23.77 -29.70
N VAL A 267 -12.26 22.84 -29.13
CA VAL A 267 -12.69 21.46 -28.93
C VAL A 267 -13.84 21.42 -27.92
N ALA A 268 -14.90 20.67 -28.25
CA ALA A 268 -16.06 20.47 -27.39
C ALA A 268 -15.69 19.74 -26.10
N ALA A 269 -16.44 19.97 -25.02
CA ALA A 269 -16.20 19.32 -23.73
C ALA A 269 -16.23 17.77 -23.83
N ASP A 270 -17.05 17.25 -24.74
CA ASP A 270 -17.24 15.82 -24.99
C ASP A 270 -16.22 15.21 -25.98
N ALA A 271 -15.24 16.00 -26.43
CA ALA A 271 -14.22 15.65 -27.43
C ALA A 271 -14.75 15.13 -28.79
N SER A 272 -16.03 15.34 -29.10
CA SER A 272 -16.62 14.85 -30.37
C SER A 272 -15.92 15.38 -31.62
N ASN A 273 -15.42 16.62 -31.58
CA ASN A 273 -14.76 17.30 -32.69
C ASN A 273 -13.22 17.37 -32.55
N LEU A 274 -12.61 16.62 -31.61
CA LEU A 274 -11.18 16.73 -31.32
C LEU A 274 -10.29 16.47 -32.55
N ALA A 275 -10.58 15.42 -33.30
CA ALA A 275 -9.83 15.07 -34.51
C ALA A 275 -10.02 16.08 -35.66
N ASP A 276 -11.20 16.72 -35.74
CA ASP A 276 -11.47 17.73 -36.76
C ASP A 276 -10.73 19.04 -36.48
N ARG A 277 -10.55 19.37 -35.19
CA ARG A 277 -9.92 20.60 -34.72
C ARG A 277 -8.41 20.50 -34.57
N ILE A 278 -7.90 19.30 -34.26
CA ILE A 278 -6.47 19.06 -34.06
C ILE A 278 -6.03 17.94 -35.00
N GLN A 279 -5.32 18.31 -36.08
CA GLN A 279 -4.85 17.35 -37.09
C GLN A 279 -4.01 16.21 -36.49
N GLN A 280 -3.18 16.51 -35.49
CA GLN A 280 -2.35 15.50 -34.82
C GLN A 280 -3.20 14.43 -34.10
N ALA A 281 -4.44 14.75 -33.74
CA ALA A 281 -5.39 13.83 -33.13
C ALA A 281 -6.26 13.07 -34.15
N ASP A 282 -6.11 13.29 -35.47
CA ASP A 282 -6.81 12.54 -36.52
C ASP A 282 -5.94 11.38 -37.03
N PRO A 283 -6.33 10.11 -36.82
CA PRO A 283 -5.59 8.96 -37.33
C PRO A 283 -5.63 8.83 -38.86
N ARG A 284 -6.60 9.47 -39.53
CA ARG A 284 -6.76 9.40 -41.00
C ARG A 284 -5.89 10.41 -41.75
N ARG A 285 -5.33 11.39 -41.04
CA ARG A 285 -4.45 12.42 -41.62
C ARG A 285 -3.01 12.10 -41.29
N THR A 286 -2.10 12.47 -42.20
CA THR A 286 -0.67 12.40 -41.95
C THR A 286 -0.29 13.32 -40.79
N PRO A 287 0.69 12.93 -39.95
CA PRO A 287 1.26 13.82 -38.96
C PRO A 287 1.77 15.08 -39.65
N LYS A 288 1.50 16.25 -39.07
CA LYS A 288 2.10 17.50 -39.54
C LYS A 288 3.44 17.66 -38.81
N GLY A 289 4.56 17.74 -39.53
CA GLY A 289 5.79 18.22 -38.90
C GLY A 289 5.62 19.67 -38.48
N TYR A 290 6.28 20.09 -37.40
CA TYR A 290 6.43 21.51 -37.10
C TYR A 290 7.27 22.20 -38.17
#